data_AF-A0A543CNX6-F1
#
_entry.id   AF-A0A543CNX6-F1
#
_cell.length_a   1.000
_cell.length_b   1.000
_cell.length_c   1.000
_cell.angle_alpha   90.00
_cell.angle_beta   90.00
_cell.angle_gamma   90.00
#
_symmetry.space_group_name_H-M   'P 1'
#
loop_
_entity.id
_entity.type
_entity.pdbx_description
1 polymer ?
#
loop_
_entity_poly.entity_id
_entity_poly.type
_entity_poly.pdbx_seq_one_letter_code
_entity_poly.pdbx_strand_id
1 'polypeptide(L)'
;MRSPATLPLWAVALCCLVITTAGFGALLRLAAPEVSTAADLSGGLVVGLVAAALVAAGLADRRFRHGWSRTERIAMARAYRSGEAPADPVLDQAVLAMITRKRRVLRWQARYGPWSIALLGVADLTSVISDRVGTGLPGFVFFAAAIAHTRIAPPRSLRRLDRLEIAIGERRSHPAVVPFVSGG
;
A
#
# COMPACT_ATOMS: atom_id res chain seq x y z
N MET A 1 -25.77 17.16 -12.86
CA MET A 1 -25.45 16.39 -11.63
C MET A 1 -24.14 16.94 -11.08
N ARG A 2 -24.17 17.63 -9.94
CA ARG A 2 -22.96 18.20 -9.32
C ARG A 2 -22.14 17.07 -8.70
N SER A 3 -20.89 16.88 -9.12
CA SER A 3 -19.97 15.97 -8.45
C SER A 3 -19.94 16.31 -6.95
N PRO A 4 -20.08 15.34 -6.03
CA PRO A 4 -19.86 15.60 -4.61
C PRO A 4 -18.48 16.23 -4.48
N ALA A 5 -18.40 17.37 -3.77
CA ALA A 5 -17.15 18.10 -3.57
C ALA A 5 -16.10 17.13 -3.04
N THR A 6 -15.18 16.72 -3.91
CA THR A 6 -14.10 15.82 -3.54
C THR A 6 -13.16 16.61 -2.66
N LEU A 7 -13.20 16.35 -1.35
CA LEU A 7 -12.27 16.94 -0.40
C LEU A 7 -10.85 16.80 -0.95
N PRO A 8 -10.07 17.89 -0.97
CA PRO A 8 -8.72 17.82 -1.52
C PRO A 8 -7.87 16.87 -0.67
N LEU A 9 -6.99 16.12 -1.34
CA LEU A 9 -6.14 15.08 -0.71
C LEU A 9 -5.40 15.57 0.54
N TRP A 10 -4.96 16.83 0.52
CA TRP A 10 -4.27 17.45 1.64
C TRP A 10 -5.18 17.62 2.86
N ALA A 11 -6.48 17.89 2.68
CA ALA A 11 -7.43 18.03 3.78
C ALA A 11 -7.75 16.68 4.43
N VAL A 12 -7.86 15.60 3.63
CA VAL A 12 -8.05 14.25 4.18
C VAL A 12 -6.80 13.77 4.91
N ALA A 13 -5.61 14.07 4.38
CA ALA A 13 -4.34 13.76 5.03
C ALA A 13 -4.17 14.54 6.35
N LEU A 14 -4.51 15.83 6.38
CA LEU A 14 -4.50 16.64 7.60
C LEU A 14 -5.50 16.15 8.64
N CYS A 15 -6.75 15.84 8.25
CA CYS A 15 -7.72 15.27 9.18
C CYS A 15 -7.23 13.94 9.74
N CYS A 16 -6.66 13.07 8.90
CA CYS A 16 -6.09 11.80 9.35
C CYS A 16 -4.94 12.02 10.33
N LEU A 17 -3.99 12.92 10.00
CA LEU A 17 -2.88 13.33 10.86
C LEU A 17 -3.37 13.77 12.23
N VAL A 18 -4.31 14.71 12.29
CA VAL A 18 -4.81 15.28 13.55
C VAL A 18 -5.51 14.20 14.38
N ILE A 19 -6.39 13.40 13.76
CA ILE A 19 -7.16 12.36 14.47
C ILE A 19 -6.22 11.27 15.01
N THR A 20 -5.25 10.80 14.23
CA THR A 20 -4.31 9.76 14.69
C THR A 20 -3.30 10.29 15.70
N THR A 21 -2.84 11.54 15.55
CA THR A 21 -1.95 12.19 16.53
C THR A 21 -2.67 12.34 17.87
N ALA A 22 -3.88 12.90 17.88
CA ALA A 22 -4.66 13.10 19.09
C ALA A 22 -5.10 11.77 19.71
N GLY A 23 -5.56 10.82 18.90
CA GLY A 23 -5.99 9.51 19.36
C GLY A 23 -4.84 8.70 19.97
N PHE A 24 -3.67 8.70 19.33
CA PHE A 24 -2.50 7.98 19.85
C PHE A 24 -1.92 8.66 21.09
N GLY A 25 -1.86 9.99 21.12
CA GLY A 25 -1.46 10.74 22.31
C GLY A 25 -2.39 10.48 23.50
N ALA A 26 -3.70 10.46 23.29
CA ALA A 26 -4.67 10.12 24.34
C ALA A 26 -4.53 8.67 24.83
N LEU A 27 -4.26 7.74 23.92
CA LEU A 27 -4.08 6.32 24.26
C LEU A 27 -2.79 6.08 25.05
N LEU A 28 -1.69 6.75 24.67
CA LEU A 28 -0.43 6.75 25.43
C LEU A 28 -0.62 7.33 26.83
N ARG A 29 -1.35 8.44 26.95
CA ARG A 29 -1.64 9.08 28.24
C ARG A 29 -2.43 8.15 29.18
N LEU A 30 -3.34 7.34 28.63
CA LEU A 30 -4.12 6.36 29.39
C LEU A 30 -3.33 5.10 29.73
N ALA A 31 -2.46 4.64 28.83
CA ALA A 31 -1.68 3.42 29.02
C ALA A 31 -0.42 3.62 29.89
N ALA A 32 0.19 4.81 29.83
CA ALA A 32 1.42 5.13 30.52
C ALA A 32 1.43 6.61 30.98
N PRO A 33 0.68 6.95 32.04
CA PRO A 33 0.52 8.35 32.50
C PRO A 33 1.83 9.02 32.96
N GLU A 34 2.82 8.21 33.33
CA GLU A 34 4.17 8.59 33.73
C GLU A 34 5.03 9.15 32.56
N VAL A 35 4.54 9.06 31.32
CA VAL A 35 5.23 9.57 30.14
C VAL A 35 5.05 11.09 30.05
N SER A 36 6.12 11.82 29.74
CA SER A 36 6.07 13.28 29.58
C SER A 36 5.16 13.68 28.42
N THR A 37 4.46 14.81 28.55
CA THR A 37 3.57 15.33 27.50
C THR A 37 4.28 15.56 26.17
N ALA A 38 5.58 15.89 26.21
CA ALA A 38 6.42 16.01 25.02
C ALA A 38 6.62 14.68 24.29
N ALA A 39 6.78 13.59 25.04
CA ALA A 39 6.88 12.25 24.48
C ALA A 39 5.52 11.80 23.86
N ASP A 40 4.40 12.10 24.51
CA ASP A 40 3.05 11.81 23.98
C ASP A 40 2.79 12.51 22.64
N LEU A 41 3.12 13.81 22.57
CA LEU A 41 2.93 14.61 21.36
C LEU A 41 3.88 14.16 20.24
N SER A 42 5.14 13.89 20.56
CA SER A 42 6.11 13.44 19.54
C SER A 42 5.76 12.05 18.99
N GLY A 43 5.34 11.11 19.84
CA GLY A 43 4.88 9.78 19.43
C GLY A 43 3.62 9.86 18.58
N GLY A 44 2.62 10.64 19.02
CA GLY A 44 1.41 10.89 18.26
C GLY A 44 1.69 11.51 16.89
N LEU A 45 2.58 12.51 16.82
CA LEU A 45 2.93 13.19 15.59
C LEU A 45 3.58 12.23 14.58
N VAL A 46 4.51 11.38 15.03
CA VAL A 46 5.17 10.38 14.17
C VAL A 46 4.14 9.40 13.61
N VAL A 47 3.28 8.84 14.46
CA VAL A 47 2.23 7.90 14.04
C VAL A 47 1.26 8.59 13.08
N GLY A 48 0.85 9.82 13.38
CA GLY A 48 -0.07 10.56 12.54
C GLY A 48 0.52 10.93 11.17
N LEU A 49 1.80 11.29 11.10
CA LEU A 49 2.49 11.56 9.85
C LEU A 49 2.56 10.31 8.97
N VAL A 50 2.86 9.15 9.57
CA VAL A 50 2.86 7.86 8.86
C VAL A 50 1.46 7.53 8.34
N ALA A 51 0.43 7.66 9.17
CA ALA A 51 -0.96 7.40 8.77
C ALA A 51 -1.42 8.34 7.64
N ALA A 52 -1.14 9.64 7.76
CA ALA A 52 -1.47 10.64 6.75
C ALA A 52 -0.75 10.37 5.42
N ALA A 53 0.53 9.98 5.47
CA ALA A 53 1.29 9.62 4.28
C ALA A 53 0.70 8.38 3.58
N LEU A 54 0.29 7.36 4.34
CA LEU A 54 -0.35 6.16 3.78
C LEU A 54 -1.70 6.46 3.15
N VAL A 55 -2.53 7.29 3.81
CA VAL A 55 -3.82 7.73 3.27
C VAL A 55 -3.63 8.57 2.02
N ALA A 56 -2.69 9.51 2.02
CA ALA A 56 -2.36 10.32 0.85
C ALA A 56 -1.89 9.45 -0.33
N ALA A 57 -1.01 8.48 -0.08
CA ALA A 57 -0.55 7.54 -1.09
C ALA A 57 -1.69 6.67 -1.66
N GLY A 58 -2.56 6.14 -0.80
CA GLY A 58 -3.71 5.34 -1.21
C GLY A 58 -4.76 6.13 -1.99
N LEU A 59 -5.04 7.37 -1.59
CA LEU A 59 -5.97 8.24 -2.29
C LEU A 59 -5.38 8.80 -3.59
N ALA A 60 -4.07 9.06 -3.65
CA ALA A 60 -3.39 9.40 -4.90
C ALA A 60 -3.51 8.25 -5.91
N ASP A 61 -3.34 7.00 -5.48
CA ASP A 61 -3.52 5.82 -6.34
C ASP A 61 -4.99 5.66 -6.79
N ARG A 62 -5.97 6.03 -5.97
CA ARG A 62 -7.39 6.08 -6.36
C ARG A 62 -7.69 7.16 -7.38
N ARG A 63 -7.01 8.31 -7.33
CA ARG A 63 -7.21 9.42 -8.28
C ARG A 63 -6.84 9.02 -9.71
N PHE A 64 -5.84 8.16 -9.89
CA PHE A 64 -5.49 7.60 -11.20
C PHE A 64 -6.56 6.64 -11.78
N ARG A 65 -7.46 6.11 -10.93
CA ARG A 65 -8.53 5.17 -11.35
C ARG A 65 -9.88 5.86 -11.57
N HIS A 66 -9.97 7.17 -11.35
CA HIS A 66 -11.25 7.91 -11.41
C HIS A 66 -11.85 8.03 -12.82
N GLY A 67 -11.06 7.75 -13.87
CA GLY A 67 -11.53 7.69 -15.25
C GLY A 67 -11.96 6.29 -15.71
N TRP A 68 -11.82 5.26 -14.87
CA TRP A 68 -12.08 3.88 -15.30
C TRP A 68 -13.51 3.44 -15.04
N SER A 69 -14.09 2.78 -16.03
CA SER A 69 -15.37 2.10 -15.87
C SER A 69 -15.29 1.00 -14.79
N ARG A 70 -16.45 0.54 -14.30
CA ARG A 70 -16.48 -0.52 -13.27
C ARG A 70 -15.87 -1.82 -13.81
N THR A 71 -16.10 -2.13 -15.08
CA THR A 71 -15.57 -3.30 -15.78
C THR A 71 -14.05 -3.23 -15.92
N GLU A 72 -13.48 -2.08 -16.28
CA GLU A 72 -12.03 -1.87 -16.35
C GLU A 72 -11.36 -2.03 -14.98
N ARG A 73 -11.99 -1.52 -13.91
CA ARG A 73 -11.49 -1.72 -12.54
C ARG A 73 -11.47 -3.19 -12.13
N ILE A 74 -12.49 -3.96 -12.50
CA ILE A 74 -12.56 -5.40 -12.23
C ILE A 74 -11.51 -6.15 -13.06
N ALA A 75 -11.36 -5.80 -14.35
CA ALA A 75 -10.38 -6.39 -15.24
C ALA A 75 -8.95 -6.15 -14.73
N MET A 76 -8.63 -4.92 -14.32
CA MET A 76 -7.32 -4.59 -13.73
C MET A 76 -7.10 -5.32 -12.39
N ALA A 77 -8.12 -5.40 -11.53
CA ALA A 77 -8.02 -6.11 -10.25
C ALA A 77 -7.90 -7.63 -10.42
N ARG A 78 -8.48 -8.19 -11.49
CA ARG A 78 -8.30 -9.60 -11.87
C ARG A 78 -6.88 -9.80 -12.39
N ALA A 79 -6.44 -9.01 -13.36
CA ALA A 79 -5.12 -9.06 -13.95
C ALA A 79 -4.01 -8.98 -12.88
N TYR A 80 -4.13 -8.07 -11.91
CA TYR A 80 -3.20 -7.98 -10.79
C TYR A 80 -3.20 -9.22 -9.87
N ARG A 81 -4.36 -9.86 -9.68
CA ARG A 81 -4.49 -11.04 -8.81
C ARG A 81 -4.00 -12.32 -9.48
N SER A 82 -4.40 -12.56 -10.74
CA SER A 82 -4.04 -13.76 -11.51
C SER A 82 -2.63 -13.67 -12.12
N GLY A 83 -2.15 -12.47 -12.45
CA GLY A 83 -0.93 -12.27 -13.23
C GLY A 83 -1.15 -12.48 -14.73
N GLU A 84 -2.40 -12.55 -15.19
CA GLU A 84 -2.77 -12.67 -16.60
C GLU A 84 -3.08 -11.30 -17.20
N ALA A 85 -2.77 -11.12 -18.49
CA ALA A 85 -3.08 -9.87 -19.20
C ALA A 85 -4.60 -9.65 -19.30
N PRO A 86 -5.08 -8.39 -19.25
CA PRO A 86 -6.50 -8.10 -19.47
C PRO A 86 -6.99 -8.60 -20.83
N ALA A 87 -8.28 -8.88 -20.95
CA ALA A 87 -8.87 -9.22 -22.25
C ALA A 87 -8.83 -8.04 -23.23
N ASP A 88 -9.00 -6.82 -22.72
CA ASP A 88 -9.01 -5.59 -23.50
C ASP A 88 -7.58 -5.02 -23.68
N PRO A 89 -7.05 -4.93 -24.93
CA PRO A 89 -5.73 -4.36 -25.23
C PRO A 89 -5.61 -2.87 -24.89
N VAL A 90 -6.73 -2.12 -24.84
CA VAL A 90 -6.72 -0.68 -24.50
C VAL A 90 -6.17 -0.46 -23.09
N LEU A 91 -6.30 -1.46 -22.22
CA LEU A 91 -5.80 -1.40 -20.84
C LEU A 91 -4.30 -1.69 -20.70
N ASP A 92 -3.62 -2.18 -21.74
CA ASP A 92 -2.22 -2.61 -21.64
C ASP A 92 -1.27 -1.48 -21.20
N GLN A 93 -1.48 -0.26 -21.72
CA GLN A 93 -0.67 0.89 -21.30
C GLN A 93 -0.90 1.26 -19.82
N ALA A 94 -2.15 1.23 -19.37
CA ALA A 94 -2.51 1.47 -17.98
C ALA A 94 -1.89 0.42 -17.05
N VAL A 95 -1.89 -0.84 -17.48
CA VAL A 95 -1.27 -1.96 -16.78
C VAL A 95 0.25 -1.79 -16.66
N LEU A 96 0.94 -1.45 -17.75
CA LEU A 96 2.40 -1.21 -17.73
C LEU A 96 2.77 -0.01 -16.83
N ALA A 97 1.98 1.07 -16.88
CA ALA A 97 2.15 2.22 -16.00
C ALA A 97 1.89 1.87 -14.52
N MET A 98 1.04 0.89 -14.23
CA MET A 98 0.86 0.34 -12.89
C MET A 98 2.06 -0.54 -12.47
N ILE A 99 2.54 -1.43 -13.35
CA ILE A 99 3.69 -2.32 -13.08
C ILE A 99 4.92 -1.51 -12.67
N THR A 100 5.27 -0.47 -13.43
CA THR A 100 6.44 0.38 -13.15
C THR A 100 6.37 1.04 -11.78
N ARG A 101 5.21 1.61 -11.43
CA ARG A 101 4.96 2.20 -10.10
C ARG A 101 5.02 1.16 -8.98
N LYS A 102 4.34 0.03 -9.14
CA LYS A 102 4.31 -1.06 -8.16
C LYS A 102 5.67 -1.71 -7.95
N ARG A 103 6.46 -1.90 -9.00
CA ARG A 103 7.84 -2.41 -8.90
C ARG A 103 8.69 -1.53 -7.99
N ARG A 104 8.60 -0.21 -8.13
CA ARG A 104 9.32 0.72 -7.25
C ARG A 104 8.90 0.52 -5.79
N VAL A 105 7.61 0.54 -5.50
CA VAL A 105 7.08 0.34 -4.13
C VAL A 105 7.49 -1.01 -3.55
N LEU A 106 7.39 -2.10 -4.32
CA LEU A 106 7.74 -3.44 -3.87
C LEU A 106 9.24 -3.61 -3.62
N ARG A 107 10.10 -2.97 -4.42
CA ARG A 107 11.57 -2.95 -4.17
C ARG A 107 11.89 -2.19 -2.89
N TRP A 108 11.25 -1.03 -2.69
CA TRP A 108 11.38 -0.28 -1.44
C TRP A 108 10.88 -1.08 -0.24
N GLN A 109 9.72 -1.72 -0.35
CA GLN A 109 9.17 -2.55 0.72
C GLN A 109 10.06 -3.77 1.02
N ALA A 110 10.64 -4.41 0.00
CA ALA A 110 11.57 -5.52 0.20
C ALA A 110 12.86 -5.07 0.91
N ARG A 111 13.36 -3.87 0.58
CA ARG A 111 14.61 -3.33 1.14
C ARG A 111 14.44 -2.76 2.54
N TYR A 112 13.39 -1.99 2.79
CA TYR A 112 13.21 -1.21 4.02
C TYR A 112 12.09 -1.74 4.94
N GLY A 113 11.14 -2.52 4.41
CA GLY A 113 10.02 -3.07 5.17
C GLY A 113 10.48 -3.88 6.40
N PRO A 114 11.38 -4.87 6.24
CA PRO A 114 11.88 -5.65 7.38
C PRO A 114 12.53 -4.78 8.46
N TRP A 115 13.26 -3.73 8.06
CA TRP A 115 13.90 -2.81 9.01
C TRP A 115 12.89 -1.95 9.77
N SER A 116 11.88 -1.41 9.08
CA SER A 116 10.83 -0.64 9.73
C SER A 116 10.04 -1.46 10.76
N ILE A 117 9.78 -2.75 10.46
CA ILE A 117 9.08 -3.66 11.37
C ILE A 117 10.00 -4.08 12.52
N ALA A 118 11.28 -4.35 12.25
CA ALA A 118 12.26 -4.66 13.30
C ALA A 118 12.42 -3.50 14.29
N LEU A 119 12.46 -2.26 13.80
CA LEU A 119 12.54 -1.08 14.65
C LEU A 119 11.31 -0.91 15.56
N LEU A 120 10.10 -1.17 15.01
CA LEU A 120 8.87 -1.21 15.80
C LEU A 120 8.89 -2.35 16.84
N GLY A 121 9.42 -3.52 16.47
CA GLY A 121 9.56 -4.64 17.39
C GLY A 121 10.54 -4.35 18.54
N VAL A 122 11.63 -3.62 18.27
CA VAL A 122 12.56 -3.17 19.33
C VAL A 122 11.90 -2.13 20.24
N ALA A 123 11.09 -1.23 19.70
CA ALA A 123 10.30 -0.27 20.49
C ALA A 123 9.27 -0.96 21.40
N ASP A 124 8.58 -2.00 20.92
CA ASP A 124 7.67 -2.82 21.72
C ASP A 124 8.42 -3.63 22.79
N LEU A 125 9.57 -4.22 22.44
CA LEU A 125 10.39 -4.95 23.42
C LEU A 125 10.88 -4.03 24.55
N THR A 126 11.26 -2.79 24.22
CA THR A 126 11.68 -1.81 25.23
C THR A 126 10.52 -1.34 26.11
N SER A 127 9.27 -1.32 25.61
CA SER A 127 8.09 -1.05 26.45
C SER A 127 7.77 -2.22 27.38
N VAL A 128 7.93 -3.46 26.91
CA VAL A 128 7.78 -4.69 27.73
C VAL A 128 8.79 -4.70 28.88
N ILE A 129 10.06 -4.39 28.60
CA ILE A 129 11.13 -4.37 29.63
C ILE A 129 10.91 -3.25 30.65
N SER A 130 10.22 -2.18 30.26
CA SER A 130 9.98 -1.01 31.13
C SER A 130 8.68 -1.11 31.95
N ASP A 131 7.99 -2.25 31.97
CA ASP A 131 6.69 -2.48 32.63
C ASP A 131 5.56 -1.52 32.18
N ARG A 132 5.72 -0.81 31.06
CA ARG A 132 4.80 0.25 30.61
C ARG A 132 3.68 -0.23 29.68
N VAL A 133 3.20 -1.46 29.85
CA VAL A 133 2.35 -2.22 28.91
C VAL A 133 3.17 -2.85 27.79
N GLY A 134 3.18 -4.19 27.79
CA GLY A 134 3.91 -5.00 26.82
C GLY A 134 3.03 -6.15 26.34
N THR A 135 2.89 -6.29 25.02
CA THR A 135 2.11 -7.38 24.43
C THR A 135 2.76 -8.76 24.62
N GLY A 136 4.01 -8.82 25.06
CA GLY A 136 4.73 -10.04 25.43
C GLY A 136 4.98 -10.97 24.24
N LEU A 137 4.79 -12.28 24.47
CA LEU A 137 4.95 -13.34 23.47
C LEU A 137 4.06 -13.12 22.21
N PRO A 138 2.77 -12.70 22.34
CA PRO A 138 1.95 -12.29 21.20
C PRO A 138 2.56 -11.21 20.29
N GLY A 139 3.18 -10.18 20.88
CA GLY A 139 3.84 -9.10 20.13
C GLY A 139 5.01 -9.61 19.30
N PHE A 140 5.87 -10.41 19.94
CA PHE A 140 7.01 -11.03 19.28
C PHE A 140 6.58 -11.91 18.08
N VAL A 141 5.56 -12.74 18.26
CA VAL A 141 5.02 -13.59 17.19
C VAL A 141 4.47 -12.74 16.04
N PHE A 142 3.76 -11.65 16.34
CA PHE A 142 3.25 -10.73 15.33
C PHE A 142 4.39 -10.07 14.53
N PHE A 143 5.40 -9.51 15.20
CA PHE A 143 6.53 -8.87 14.51
C PHE A 143 7.34 -9.87 13.68
N ALA A 144 7.59 -11.07 14.20
CA ALA A 144 8.25 -12.13 13.43
C ALA A 144 7.46 -12.51 12.18
N ALA A 145 6.13 -12.68 12.32
CA ALA A 145 5.25 -12.96 11.19
C ALA A 145 5.22 -11.79 10.18
N ALA A 146 5.21 -10.55 10.63
CA ALA A 146 5.21 -9.36 9.79
C ALA A 146 6.56 -9.19 9.03
N ILE A 147 7.69 -9.48 9.67
CA ILE A 147 9.02 -9.52 9.02
C ILE A 147 9.05 -10.63 7.97
N ALA A 148 8.58 -11.83 8.30
CA ALA A 148 8.49 -12.93 7.34
C ALA A 148 7.57 -12.56 6.16
N HIS A 149 6.42 -11.94 6.43
CA HIS A 149 5.50 -11.50 5.40
C HIS A 149 6.13 -10.47 4.46
N THR A 150 6.85 -9.48 4.99
CA THR A 150 7.55 -8.47 4.17
C THR A 150 8.75 -9.02 3.40
N ARG A 151 9.33 -10.15 3.81
CA ARG A 151 10.37 -10.86 3.05
C ARG A 151 9.78 -11.71 1.92
N ILE A 152 8.63 -12.32 2.14
CA ILE A 152 8.05 -13.33 1.21
C ILE A 152 7.09 -12.69 0.19
N ALA A 153 6.28 -11.70 0.60
CA ALA A 153 5.24 -11.13 -0.24
C ALA A 153 5.78 -10.30 -1.44
N PRO A 154 6.83 -9.47 -1.30
CA PRO A 154 7.36 -8.70 -2.43
C PRO A 154 7.90 -9.54 -3.59
N PRO A 155 8.77 -10.56 -3.40
CA PRO A 155 9.28 -11.34 -4.53
C PRO A 155 8.18 -12.13 -5.25
N ARG A 156 7.18 -12.65 -4.52
CA ARG A 156 6.00 -13.30 -5.14
C ARG A 156 5.20 -12.33 -5.99
N SER A 157 5.01 -11.11 -5.49
CA SER A 157 4.28 -10.06 -6.22
C SER A 157 5.05 -9.55 -7.44
N LEU A 158 6.38 -9.42 -7.34
CA LEU A 158 7.25 -9.05 -8.46
C LEU A 158 7.16 -10.08 -9.59
N ARG A 159 7.27 -11.38 -9.27
CA ARG A 159 7.13 -12.45 -10.28
C ARG A 159 5.79 -12.41 -11.02
N ARG A 160 4.70 -12.04 -10.34
CA ARG A 160 3.39 -11.89 -10.97
C ARG A 160 3.36 -10.70 -11.94
N LEU A 161 3.98 -9.58 -11.55
CA LEU A 161 4.10 -8.40 -12.42
C LEU A 161 4.97 -8.69 -13.64
N ASP A 162 6.03 -9.49 -13.48
CA ASP A 162 6.92 -9.89 -14.57
C ASP A 162 6.17 -10.77 -15.59
N ARG A 163 5.41 -11.78 -15.13
CA ARG A 163 4.57 -12.61 -16.02
C ARG A 163 3.56 -11.79 -16.82
N LEU A 164 2.97 -10.80 -16.16
CA LEU A 164 1.96 -9.93 -16.76
C LEU A 164 2.57 -8.96 -17.77
N GLU A 165 3.78 -8.46 -17.52
CA GLU A 165 4.55 -7.67 -18.50
C GLU A 165 4.93 -8.52 -19.72
N ILE A 166 5.35 -9.77 -19.52
CA ILE A 166 5.66 -10.73 -20.60
C ILE A 166 4.41 -11.00 -21.44
N ALA A 167 3.28 -11.32 -20.81
CA ALA A 167 2.03 -11.63 -21.52
C ALA A 167 1.51 -10.45 -22.37
N ILE A 168 1.72 -9.21 -21.91
CA ILE A 168 1.40 -8.00 -22.68
C ILE A 168 2.41 -7.82 -23.82
N GLY A 169 3.70 -8.08 -23.57
CA GLY A 169 4.75 -8.03 -24.58
C GLY A 169 4.51 -8.99 -25.74
N GLU A 170 4.16 -10.24 -25.44
CA GLU A 170 3.83 -11.28 -26.44
C GLU A 170 2.61 -10.90 -27.28
N ARG A 171 1.58 -10.34 -26.66
CA ARG A 171 0.38 -9.86 -27.37
C ARG A 171 0.68 -8.70 -28.32
N ARG A 172 1.61 -7.82 -27.95
CA ARG A 172 2.03 -6.68 -28.82
C ARG A 172 2.94 -7.10 -29.96
N SER A 173 3.78 -8.12 -29.76
CA SER A 173 4.67 -8.63 -30.82
C SER A 173 3.94 -9.54 -31.81
N HIS A 174 2.83 -10.16 -31.39
CA HIS A 174 1.93 -10.92 -32.25
C HIS A 174 0.52 -10.32 -32.19
N PRO A 175 0.31 -9.11 -32.74
CA PRO A 175 -1.06 -8.63 -32.92
C PRO A 175 -1.76 -9.66 -33.80
N ALA A 176 -2.85 -10.24 -33.31
CA ALA A 176 -3.62 -11.21 -34.08
C ALA A 176 -3.85 -10.63 -35.47
N VAL A 177 -3.25 -11.26 -36.50
CA VAL A 177 -3.48 -10.91 -37.89
C VAL A 177 -4.96 -11.17 -38.09
N VAL A 178 -5.76 -10.12 -38.08
CA VAL A 178 -7.17 -10.21 -38.42
C VAL A 178 -7.18 -10.72 -39.85
N PRO A 179 -7.70 -11.94 -40.13
CA PRO A 179 -7.78 -12.40 -41.50
C PRO A 179 -8.60 -11.36 -42.26
N PHE A 180 -7.97 -10.74 -43.24
CA PHE A 180 -8.63 -9.83 -44.16
C PHE A 180 -9.73 -10.63 -44.86
N VAL A 181 -10.97 -10.50 -44.39
CA VAL A 181 -12.12 -11.06 -45.07
C VAL A 181 -12.34 -10.16 -46.29
N SER A 182 -11.78 -10.55 -47.44
CA SER A 182 -12.13 -9.95 -48.71
C SER A 182 -13.58 -10.33 -49.04
N GLY A 183 -14.53 -9.51 -48.56
CA GLY A 183 -15.91 -9.55 -49.02
C GLY A 183 -15.97 -9.08 -50.47
N GLY A 184 -16.53 -9.92 -51.33
CA GLY A 184 -16.60 -9.77 -52.79
C GLY A 184 -17.56 -8.72 -53.32
#